data_AF-A0A519SH79-F1
#
_entry.id   AF-A0A519SH79-F1
#
_cell.length_a   1.000
_cell.length_b   1.000
_cell.length_c   1.000
_cell.angle_alpha   90.00
_cell.angle_beta   90.00
_cell.angle_gamma   90.00
#
_symmetry.space_group_name_H-M   'P 1'
#
loop_
_entity.id
_entity.type
_entity.pdbx_description
1 polymer ?
#
loop_
_entity_poly.entity_id
_entity_poly.type
_entity_poly.pdbx_seq_one_letter_code
_entity_poly.pdbx_strand_id
1 'polypeptide(L)' 'MIIRFANEGMLGVWGKTSAVIGKPLMEALPELDGQPFFALLQKVWHSGETYAVRDAPVSVLKNGVSTLDYYDY' A
#
# COMPACT_ATOMS: atom_id res chain seq x y z
N MET A 1 -10.32 3.80 -3.80
CA MET A 1 -10.29 2.33 -3.71
C MET A 1 -10.47 1.92 -2.25
N ILE A 2 -11.32 0.94 -1.94
CA ILE A 2 -11.62 0.48 -0.58
C ILE A 2 -10.92 -0.86 -0.32
N ILE A 3 -10.29 -1.03 0.83
CA ILE A 3 -9.67 -2.30 1.24
C ILE A 3 -10.80 -3.29 1.57
N ARG A 4 -10.99 -4.31 0.75
CA ARG A 4 -12.01 -5.36 0.97
C ARG A 4 -11.49 -6.54 1.76
N PHE A 5 -10.21 -6.88 1.57
CA PHE A 5 -9.54 -7.97 2.27
C PHE A 5 -8.05 -7.66 2.39
N ALA A 6 -7.45 -8.16 3.45
CA ALA A 6 -6.01 -8.21 3.66
C ALA A 6 -5.74 -9.40 4.60
N ASN A 7 -4.80 -10.27 4.25
CA ASN A 7 -4.40 -11.36 5.13
C ASN A 7 -3.42 -10.86 6.21
N GLU A 8 -3.15 -11.68 7.21
CA GLU A 8 -2.27 -11.31 8.34
C GLU A 8 -0.86 -10.92 7.89
N GLY A 9 -0.33 -11.59 6.85
CA GLY A 9 0.98 -11.23 6.28
C GLY A 9 1.01 -9.81 5.72
N MET A 10 -0.01 -9.43 4.94
CA MET A 10 -0.12 -8.08 4.38
C MET A 10 -0.30 -7.02 5.48
N LEU A 11 -1.11 -7.34 6.49
CA LEU A 11 -1.32 -6.47 7.65
C LEU A 11 -0.01 -6.23 8.42
N GLY A 12 0.78 -7.28 8.65
CA GLY A 12 2.11 -7.18 9.27
C GLY A 12 3.09 -6.36 8.44
N VAL A 13 3.07 -6.55 7.12
CA VAL A 13 3.87 -5.75 6.18
C VAL A 13 3.54 -4.26 6.27
N TRP A 14 2.26 -3.90 6.37
CA TRP A 14 1.82 -2.51 6.51
C TRP A 14 1.96 -1.95 7.93
N GLY A 15 2.27 -2.78 8.93
CA GLY A 15 2.22 -2.37 10.33
C GLY A 15 0.81 -1.98 10.78
N LYS A 16 -0.24 -2.53 10.16
CA LYS A 16 -1.65 -2.25 10.49
C LYS A 16 -2.35 -3.50 11.00
N THR A 17 -3.54 -3.32 11.55
CA THR A 17 -4.44 -4.41 11.95
C THR A 17 -5.63 -4.49 10.99
N SER A 18 -6.48 -5.51 11.15
CA SER A 18 -7.72 -5.68 10.37
C SER A 18 -8.68 -4.49 10.44
N ALA A 19 -8.45 -3.53 11.34
CA ALA A 19 -9.18 -2.25 11.41
C ALA A 19 -9.07 -1.38 10.14
N VAL A 20 -8.17 -1.69 9.22
CA VAL A 20 -8.08 -1.01 7.91
C VAL A 20 -9.07 -1.55 6.88
N ILE A 21 -9.62 -2.74 7.10
CA ILE A 21 -10.61 -3.34 6.19
C ILE A 21 -11.88 -2.48 6.22
N GLY A 22 -12.39 -2.15 5.04
CA GLY A 22 -13.55 -1.26 4.84
C GLY A 22 -13.19 0.21 4.70
N LYS A 23 -11.93 0.61 4.95
CA LYS A 23 -11.48 1.99 4.77
C LYS A 23 -10.93 2.26 3.36
N PRO A 24 -10.95 3.51 2.89
CA PRO A 24 -10.17 3.93 1.73
C PRO A 24 -8.67 3.67 1.94
N LEU A 25 -7.99 3.22 0.89
CA LEU A 25 -6.56 2.88 0.96
C LEU A 25 -5.70 4.05 1.49
N MET A 26 -5.98 5.28 1.04
CA MET A 26 -5.27 6.49 1.47
C MET A 26 -5.55 6.90 2.92
N GLU A 27 -6.71 6.53 3.47
CA GLU A 27 -7.03 6.76 4.89
C GLU A 27 -6.39 5.69 5.79
N ALA A 28 -6.31 4.46 5.29
CA ALA A 28 -5.69 3.34 6.00
C ALA A 28 -4.16 3.43 6.04
N LEU A 29 -3.57 3.94 4.95
CA LEU A 29 -2.12 4.05 4.73
C LEU A 29 -1.77 5.48 4.31
N PRO A 30 -1.96 6.49 5.19
CA PRO A 30 -1.64 7.88 4.87
C PRO A 30 -0.15 8.09 4.54
N GLU A 31 0.74 7.21 4.99
CA GLU A 31 2.15 7.20 4.63
C GLU A 31 2.42 7.04 3.13
N LEU A 32 1.46 6.51 2.36
CA LEU A 32 1.58 6.39 0.91
C LEU A 32 1.27 7.72 0.19
N ASP A 33 0.82 8.74 0.90
CA ASP A 33 0.64 10.06 0.31
C ASP A 33 1.96 10.65 -0.14
N GLY A 34 1.97 11.21 -1.36
CA GLY A 34 3.20 11.62 -2.05
C GLY A 34 4.04 10.50 -2.67
N GLN A 35 3.70 9.22 -2.45
CA GLN A 35 4.34 8.08 -3.12
C GLN A 35 3.59 7.69 -4.41
N PRO A 36 4.26 7.16 -5.44
CA PRO A 36 3.64 6.92 -6.75
C PRO A 36 2.63 5.76 -6.74
N PHE A 37 2.60 4.95 -5.68
CA PHE A 37 1.83 3.71 -5.60
C PHE A 37 0.34 3.88 -5.95
N PHE A 38 -0.33 4.87 -5.35
CA PHE A 38 -1.76 5.07 -5.57
C PHE A 38 -2.07 5.51 -7.02
N ALA A 39 -1.23 6.36 -7.59
CA ALA A 39 -1.38 6.80 -8.97
C ALA A 39 -1.12 5.65 -9.97
N LEU A 40 -0.12 4.80 -9.69
CA LEU A 40 0.18 3.61 -10.50
C LEU A 40 -1.00 2.63 -10.47
N LEU A 41 -1.54 2.35 -9.29
CA LEU A 41 -2.68 1.46 -9.14
C LEU A 41 -3.92 1.98 -9.90
N GLN A 42 -4.17 3.29 -9.84
CA GLN A 42 -5.23 3.91 -10.65
C GLN A 42 -4.95 3.81 -12.15
N LYS A 43 -3.71 4.01 -12.59
CA LYS A 43 -3.35 3.87 -14.01
C LYS A 43 -3.66 2.46 -14.50
N VAL A 44 -3.18 1.43 -13.81
CA VAL A 44 -3.44 0.02 -14.15
C VAL A 44 -4.95 -0.26 -14.15
N TRP A 45 -5.68 0.23 -13.15
CA TRP A 45 -7.14 0.07 -13.07
C TRP A 45 -7.89 0.66 -14.26
N HIS A 46 -7.49 1.84 -14.74
CA HIS A 46 -8.16 2.52 -15.85
C HIS A 46 -7.68 2.05 -17.23
N SER A 47 -6.38 1.76 -17.40
CA SER A 47 -5.81 1.41 -18.70
C SER A 47 -5.80 -0.10 -18.98
N GLY A 48 -5.78 -0.94 -17.95
CA GLY A 48 -5.57 -2.38 -18.07
C GLY A 48 -4.12 -2.76 -18.45
N GLU A 49 -3.20 -1.80 -18.54
CA GLU A 49 -1.80 -2.05 -18.82
C GLU A 49 -1.09 -2.53 -17.55
N THR A 50 -0.48 -3.72 -17.60
CA THR A 50 0.30 -4.24 -16.49
C THR A 50 1.48 -3.31 -16.18
N TYR A 51 1.64 -2.99 -14.91
CA TYR A 51 2.83 -2.37 -14.35
C TYR A 51 3.47 -3.35 -13.39
N ALA A 52 4.80 -3.46 -13.43
CA ALA A 52 5.56 -4.30 -12.51
C ALA A 52 6.90 -3.63 -12.20
N VAL A 53 7.27 -3.61 -10.93
CA VAL A 53 8.57 -3.14 -10.43
C VAL A 53 9.08 -4.10 -9.37
N ARG A 54 10.41 -4.21 -9.28
CA ARG A 54 11.08 -5.01 -8.26
C ARG A 54 11.83 -4.09 -7.33
N ASP A 55 11.85 -4.46 -6.05
CA ASP A 55 12.57 -3.76 -5.00
C ASP A 55 12.27 -2.24 -4.99
N ALA A 56 11.00 -1.86 -5.13
CA ALA A 56 10.60 -0.46 -5.07
C ALA A 56 10.70 0.04 -3.62
N PRO A 57 11.44 1.14 -3.38
CA PRO A 57 11.55 1.72 -2.05
C PRO A 57 10.24 2.39 -1.65
N VAL A 58 9.69 1.98 -0.51
CA VAL A 58 8.45 2.54 0.05
C VAL A 58 8.67 2.82 1.52
N SER A 59 8.32 4.04 1.92
CA SER A 59 8.30 4.42 3.33
C SER A 59 6.98 3.99 3.96
N VAL A 60 7.04 3.14 4.98
CA VAL A 60 5.86 2.69 5.74
C VAL A 60 6.02 2.96 7.22
N LEU A 61 4.90 3.15 7.93
CA LEU A 61 4.92 3.40 9.37
C LEU A 61 4.67 2.11 10.15
N LYS A 62 5.73 1.52 10.71
CA LYS A 62 5.66 0.31 11.55
C LYS A 62 5.89 0.68 13.01
N ASN A 63 4.91 0.39 13.87
CA ASN A 63 4.99 0.67 15.32
C ASN A 63 5.35 2.13 15.65
N GLY A 64 4.90 3.09 14.84
CA GLY A 64 5.19 4.52 15.01
C GLY A 64 6.57 4.97 14.50
N VAL A 65 7.36 4.07 13.92
CA VAL A 65 8.66 4.38 13.29
C VAL A 65 8.52 4.28 11.78
N SER A 66 8.97 5.31 11.06
CA SER A 66 9.02 5.27 9.60
C SER A 66 10.18 4.37 9.16
N THR A 67 9.88 3.28 8.47
CA THR A 67 10.88 2.35 7.91
C THR A 67 10.88 2.43 6.39
N LEU A 68 12.07 2.38 5.80
CA LEU A 68 12.23 2.20 4.36
C LEU A 68 12.28 0.70 4.08
N ASP A 69 11.28 0.20 3.37
CA ASP A 69 11.16 -1.19 2.97
C ASP A 69 11.12 -1.29 1.44
N TYR A 70 11.34 -2.50 0.93
CA TYR A 70 11.41 -2.78 -0.51
C TYR A 70 10.30 -3.74 -0.91
N TYR A 71 9.59 -3.42 -1.99
CA TYR A 71 8.39 -4.13 -2.42
C TYR A 71 8.43 -4.48 -3.90
N ASP A 72 8.00 -5.69 -4.20
CA ASP A 72 7.66 -6.14 -5.56
C ASP A 72 6.15 -5.98 -5.76
N TYR A 73 5.75 -5.27 -6.82
CA TYR A 73 4.34 -5.07 -7.18
C TYR A 73 4.15 -4.77 -8.66
#